data_AF-A0A1Z9Y934-F1
#
_entry.id   AF-A0A1Z9Y934-F1
#
_cell.length_a   1.000
_cell.length_b   1.000
_cell.length_c   1.000
_cell.angle_alpha   90.00
_cell.angle_beta   90.00
_cell.angle_gamma   90.00
#
_symmetry.space_group_name_H-M   'P 1'
#
loop_
_entity.id
_entity.type
_entity.pdbx_description
1 polymer ?
#
loop_
_entity_poly.entity_id
_entity_poly.type
_entity_poly.pdbx_seq_one_letter_code
_entity_poly.pdbx_strand_id
1 'polypeptide(L)' 'MDSRETETLITHVLRGQYTPQEKAEFDTRLETDAEFRALVEEMTEWLKPADASEDELGPSPSLLSDLLSKLDDEPKEG' A
#
# COMPACT_ATOMS: atom_id res chain seq x y z
N MET A 1 10.94 -16.35 17.00
CA MET A 1 9.75 -16.09 16.18
C MET A 1 10.25 -15.46 14.89
N ASP A 2 9.85 -16.03 13.76
CA ASP A 2 10.19 -15.50 12.45
C ASP A 2 9.30 -14.28 12.16
N SER A 3 9.87 -13.08 12.24
CA SER A 3 9.15 -11.81 12.01
C SER A 3 8.42 -11.80 10.67
N ARG A 4 9.00 -12.45 9.65
CA ARG A 4 8.44 -12.56 8.30
C ARG A 4 7.09 -13.28 8.23
N GLU A 5 6.90 -14.36 8.98
CA GLU A 5 5.62 -15.08 8.98
C GLU A 5 4.52 -14.24 9.65
N THR A 6 4.90 -13.51 10.69
CA THR A 6 4.00 -12.61 11.42
C THR A 6 3.56 -11.43 10.55
N GLU A 7 4.49 -10.76 9.87
CA GLU A 7 4.19 -9.68 8.91
C GLU A 7 3.30 -10.16 7.75
N THR A 8 3.54 -11.39 7.27
CA THR A 8 2.73 -12.00 6.20
C THR A 8 1.30 -12.24 6.65
N LEU A 9 1.11 -12.81 7.85
CA LEU A 9 -0.21 -13.04 8.45
C LEU A 9 -0.98 -11.72 8.59
N ILE A 10 -0.35 -10.68 9.15
CA ILE A 10 -0.96 -9.36 9.32
C ILE A 10 -1.36 -8.80 7.95
N THR A 11 -0.47 -8.86 6.96
CA THR A 11 -0.74 -8.36 5.60
C THR A 11 -1.90 -9.10 4.94
N HIS A 12 -1.94 -10.44 5.02
CA HIS A 12 -3.04 -11.25 4.50
C HIS A 12 -4.37 -10.87 5.15
N VAL A 13 -4.38 -10.73 6.48
CA VAL A 13 -5.58 -10.37 7.23
C VAL A 13 -6.07 -8.97 6.86
N LEU A 14 -5.18 -7.98 6.83
CA LEU A 14 -5.51 -6.60 6.45
C LEU A 14 -5.97 -6.47 4.99
N ARG A 15 -5.45 -7.30 4.08
CA ARG A 15 -5.85 -7.33 2.66
C ARG A 15 -7.10 -8.18 2.39
N GLY A 16 -7.66 -8.86 3.38
CA GLY A 16 -8.78 -9.78 3.19
C GLY A 16 -8.42 -11.10 2.50
N GLN A 17 -7.13 -11.42 2.35
CA GLN A 17 -6.61 -12.60 1.69
C GLN A 17 -6.19 -13.67 2.70
N TYR A 18 -7.07 -14.02 3.62
CA TYR A 18 -6.78 -14.93 4.73
C TYR A 18 -7.72 -16.14 4.73
N THR A 19 -7.22 -17.25 5.27
CA THR A 19 -8.03 -18.41 5.63
C THR A 19 -8.70 -18.20 7.00
N PRO A 20 -9.78 -18.94 7.32
CA PRO A 20 -10.40 -18.88 8.65
C PRO A 20 -9.43 -19.20 9.79
N GLN A 21 -8.44 -20.06 9.53
CA GLN A 21 -7.44 -20.47 10.50
C GLN A 21 -6.42 -19.35 10.76
N GLU A 22 -5.94 -18.69 9.70
CA GLU A 22 -5.10 -17.49 9.81
C GLU A 22 -5.82 -16.37 10.57
N LYS A 23 -7.12 -16.16 10.30
CA LYS A 23 -7.89 -15.15 11.03
C LYS A 23 -8.03 -15.49 12.52
N ALA A 24 -8.30 -16.75 12.86
CA ALA A 24 -8.40 -17.17 14.25
C ALA A 24 -7.05 -17.00 14.99
N GLU A 25 -5.93 -17.32 14.33
CA GLU A 25 -4.59 -17.09 14.87
C GLU A 25 -4.32 -15.59 15.07
N PHE A 26 -4.64 -14.76 14.07
CA PHE A 26 -4.51 -13.32 14.15
C PHE A 26 -5.32 -12.73 15.32
N ASP A 27 -6.60 -13.08 15.44
CA ASP A 27 -7.48 -12.56 16.50
C ASP A 27 -6.97 -13.01 17.88
N THR A 28 -6.55 -14.27 18.03
CA THR A 28 -5.96 -14.78 19.27
C THR A 28 -4.70 -13.99 19.65
N ARG A 29 -3.78 -13.77 18.70
CA ARG A 29 -2.53 -13.06 18.95
C ARG A 29 -2.78 -11.58 19.24
N LEU A 30 -3.77 -10.96 18.59
CA LEU A 30 -4.17 -9.59 18.84
C LEU A 30 -4.65 -9.38 20.30
N GLU A 31 -5.30 -10.39 20.90
CA GLU A 31 -5.74 -10.36 22.29
C GLU A 31 -4.62 -10.65 23.30
N THR A 32 -3.71 -11.59 22.98
CA THR A 32 -2.72 -12.09 23.96
C THR A 32 -1.34 -11.45 23.85
N ASP A 33 -1.01 -10.83 22.72
CA ASP A 33 0.35 -10.37 22.38
C ASP A 33 0.35 -8.86 22.09
N ALA A 34 0.90 -8.08 23.03
CA ALA A 34 0.94 -6.64 22.94
C ALA A 34 1.91 -6.13 21.86
N GLU A 35 2.99 -6.86 21.58
CA GLU A 35 3.96 -6.52 20.53
C GLU A 35 3.34 -6.74 19.15
N PHE A 36 2.61 -7.85 18.98
CA PHE A 36 1.83 -8.13 17.78
C PHE A 36 0.79 -7.04 17.52
N ARG A 37 0.07 -6.60 18.57
CA ARG A 37 -0.91 -5.51 18.44
C ARG A 37 -0.28 -4.19 17.98
N ALA A 38 0.89 -3.84 18.52
CA ALA A 38 1.61 -2.65 18.07
C ALA A 38 2.05 -2.75 16.61
N LEU A 39 2.51 -3.93 16.18
CA LEU A 39 2.89 -4.19 14.79
C LEU A 39 1.67 -4.10 13.84
N VAL A 40 0.52 -4.63 14.26
CA VAL A 40 -0.73 -4.51 13.48
C VAL A 40 -1.15 -3.05 13.33
N GLU A 41 -1.05 -2.25 14.38
CA GLU A 41 -1.36 -0.82 14.33
C GLU A 41 -0.43 -0.09 13.34
N GLU A 42 0.88 -0.30 13.45
CA GLU A 42 1.88 0.26 12.52
C GLU A 42 1.56 -0.13 11.07
N MET A 43 1.39 -1.42 10.79
CA MET A 43 1.10 -1.90 9.43
C MET A 43 -0.24 -1.39 8.89
N THR A 44 -1.23 -1.20 9.76
CA THR A 44 -2.52 -0.61 9.38
C THR A 44 -2.36 0.86 8.97
N GLU A 45 -1.48 1.61 9.63
CA GLU A 45 -1.15 2.99 9.24
C GLU A 45 -0.41 3.04 7.90
N TRP A 46 0.52 2.12 7.64
CA TRP A 46 1.20 2.00 6.34
C TRP A 46 0.27 1.58 5.20
N LEU A 47 -0.75 0.77 5.49
CA LEU A 47 -1.73 0.28 4.52
C LEU A 47 -2.90 1.24 4.30
N LYS A 48 -3.10 2.24 5.17
CA LYS A 48 -4.03 3.33 4.86
C LYS A 48 -3.54 3.99 3.57
N PRO A 49 -4.42 4.15 2.55
CA PRO A 49 -4.06 4.95 1.40
C PRO A 49 -3.64 6.34 1.91
N ALA A 50 -2.65 6.95 1.29
CA ALA A 50 -2.16 8.31 1.60
C ALA A 50 -3.22 9.41 1.30
N ASP A 51 -4.50 9.07 1.39
CA ASP A 51 -5.67 9.84 0.98
C ASP A 51 -6.11 10.85 2.07
N ALA A 52 -5.14 11.44 2.77
CA ALA A 52 -5.40 12.56 3.68
C ALA A 52 -4.49 13.76 3.39
N SER A 53 -3.82 13.79 2.23
CA SER A 53 -3.07 14.93 1.71
C SER A 53 -3.10 15.01 0.18
N GLU A 54 -4.23 14.74 -0.46
CA GLU A 54 -4.43 15.10 -1.87
C GLU A 54 -5.80 15.79 -2.02
N ASP A 55 -5.93 16.94 -1.36
CA ASP A 55 -6.71 18.03 -1.92
C ASP A 55 -6.09 18.34 -3.29
N GLU A 56 -6.83 17.96 -4.33
CA GLU A 56 -6.76 18.43 -5.72
C GLU A 56 -5.41 18.90 -6.24
N LEU A 57 -4.72 18.05 -7.03
CA LEU A 57 -4.07 18.44 -8.29
C LEU A 57 -3.39 17.21 -8.92
N GLY A 58 -4.20 16.28 -9.43
CA GLY A 58 -3.71 15.37 -10.46
C GLY A 58 -3.08 16.20 -11.59
N PRO A 59 -1.96 15.78 -12.19
CA PRO A 59 -1.28 16.56 -13.23
C PRO A 59 -2.31 16.85 -14.33
N SER A 60 -2.60 18.13 -14.54
CA SER A 60 -3.60 18.54 -15.53
C SER A 60 -3.26 17.87 -16.87
N PRO A 61 -4.24 17.27 -17.58
CA PRO A 61 -3.99 16.55 -18.83
C PRO A 61 -3.28 17.41 -19.90
N SER A 62 -3.33 18.74 -19.76
CA SER A 62 -2.55 19.68 -20.57
C SER A 62 -1.02 19.53 -20.43
N LEU A 63 -0.49 19.13 -19.27
CA LEU A 63 0.95 18.91 -19.08
C LEU A 63 1.44 17.64 -19.80
N LEU A 64 0.60 16.61 -19.87
CA LEU A 64 0.91 15.38 -20.61
C LEU A 64 0.87 15.63 -22.13
N SER A 65 -0.05 16.48 -22.61
CA SER A 65 -0.09 16.87 -24.02
C SER A 65 1.13 17.72 -24.44
N ASP A 66 1.61 18.65 -23.60
CA ASP A 66 2.79 19.47 -23.92
C ASP A 66 4.07 18.63 -24.03
N LEU A 67 4.21 17.62 -23.17
CA LEU A 67 5.32 16.66 -23.20
C LEU A 67 5.29 15.76 -24.44
N LEU A 68 4.10 15.27 -24.84
CA LEU A 68 3.96 14.43 -26.04
C LEU A 68 4.20 15.23 -27.32
N SER A 69 3.75 16.48 -27.40
CA SER A 69 4.03 17.35 -28.55
C SER A 69 5.51 17.71 -28.68
N LYS A 70 6.27 17.75 -27.58
CA LYS A 70 7.73 18.00 -27.63
C LYS A 70 8.57 16.78 -27.99
N LEU A 71 8.04 15.57 -27.81
CA LEU A 71 8.76 14.33 -28.12
C LEU A 71 8.61 13.91 -29.60
N ASP A 72 7.54 14.37 -30.27
CA ASP A 72 7.32 14.11 -31.71
C ASP A 72 8.14 15.05 -32.61
N ASP A 73 8.71 16.12 -32.06
CA ASP A 73 9.56 17.10 -32.76
C ASP A 73 11.06 16.71 -32.68
N GLU A 74 11.39 15.42 -32.89
CA GLU A 74 12.76 15.03 -33.23
C GLU A 74 12.96 15.17 -34.75
N PRO A 75 13.81 16.08 -35.23
CA PRO A 75 14.04 16.25 -36.66
C PRO A 75 14.68 14.99 -37.24
N LYS A 76 14.02 14.39 -38.23
CA LYS A 76 14.67 13.45 -39.15
C LYS A 76 15.71 14.23 -39.95
N GLU A 77 16.97 14.22 -39.50
CA GLU A 77 18.09 14.53 -40.38
C GLU A 77 18.15 13.47 -41.48
N GLY A 78 18.09 13.95 -42.73
CA GLY A 78 18.26 13.15 -43.95
C GLY A 78 19.71 13.10 -44.41
#